data_AF-A0A524C574-F1
#
_entry.id   AF-A0A524C574-F1
#
_cell.length_a   1.000
_cell.length_b   1.000
_cell.length_c   1.000
_cell.angle_alpha   90.00
_cell.angle_beta   90.00
_cell.angle_gamma   90.00
#
_symmetry.space_group_name_H-M   'P 1'
#
loop_
_entity.id
_entity.type
_entity.pdbx_description
1 polymer ?
#
loop_
_entity_poly.entity_id
_entity_poly.type
_entity_poly.pdbx_seq_one_letter_code
_entity_poly.pdbx_strand_id
1 'polypeptide(L)'
;MLNNLQRALSSIIQCEAEAPHHLTKVHTLALCSSPKESKRLLTSAAHDIRLEDDSLPFYDSTEQLREVFENFWVEAKKETEVMEKLEKSKIVVRFDIEQPEIHVTINFRDPGPDGDVGTMSFDSDVEPEIKVWSTSETTNKFWQGKLNAPMAMARGQVKMDGSVPKALGLLSKIKPLYKVFPKVLE
;
A
#
# COMPACT_ATOMS: atom_id res chain seq x y z
N MET A 1 -44.34 4.05 23.14
CA MET A 1 -42.87 4.21 23.04
C MET A 1 -42.44 5.42 22.19
N LEU A 2 -43.25 6.49 22.07
CA LEU A 2 -42.91 7.68 21.25
C LEU A 2 -42.20 8.81 22.02
N ASN A 3 -42.30 8.85 23.36
CA ASN A 3 -41.81 9.99 24.15
C ASN A 3 -40.28 10.08 24.30
N ASN A 4 -39.55 8.97 24.21
CA ASN A 4 -38.09 8.98 24.38
C ASN A 4 -37.36 9.39 23.09
N LEU A 5 -37.89 9.00 21.94
CA LEU A 5 -37.34 9.39 20.63
C LEU A 5 -37.53 10.89 20.38
N GLN A 6 -38.68 11.44 20.80
CA GLN A 6 -38.99 12.86 20.61
C GLN A 6 -38.13 13.77 21.51
N ARG A 7 -37.81 13.34 22.74
CA ARG A 7 -36.84 14.05 23.60
C ARG A 7 -35.41 13.97 23.11
N ALA A 8 -34.99 12.81 22.60
CA ALA A 8 -33.65 12.63 22.03
C ALA A 8 -33.46 13.51 20.79
N LEU A 9 -34.48 13.59 19.92
CA LEU A 9 -34.45 14.43 18.73
C LEU A 9 -34.44 15.94 19.09
N SER A 10 -35.23 16.38 20.08
CA SER A 10 -35.19 17.78 20.55
C SER A 10 -33.84 18.17 21.16
N SER A 11 -33.18 17.26 21.88
CA SER A 11 -31.85 17.51 22.46
C SER A 11 -30.74 17.63 21.40
N ILE A 12 -30.85 16.88 20.29
CA ILE A 12 -29.88 16.91 19.19
C ILE A 12 -30.03 18.21 18.38
N ILE A 13 -31.28 18.62 18.12
CA ILE A 13 -31.60 19.86 17.39
C ILE A 13 -31.13 21.11 18.14
N GLN A 14 -31.22 21.11 19.48
CA GLN A 14 -30.75 22.24 20.30
C GLN A 14 -29.22 22.39 20.25
N CYS A 15 -28.48 21.30 20.02
CA CYS A 15 -27.01 21.29 20.03
C CYS A 15 -26.40 21.71 18.68
N GLU A 16 -27.10 21.47 17.56
CA GLU A 16 -26.69 21.97 16.24
C GLU A 16 -26.74 23.51 16.13
N ALA A 17 -27.54 24.18 16.97
CA ALA A 17 -27.70 25.63 16.95
C ALA A 17 -26.56 26.42 17.66
N GLU A 18 -25.73 25.76 18.47
CA GLU A 18 -24.67 26.40 19.28
C GLU A 18 -23.23 25.97 18.90
N ALA A 19 -23.07 25.07 17.94
CA ALA A 19 -21.75 24.57 17.53
C ALA A 19 -21.02 25.55 16.60
N PRO A 20 -19.75 25.93 16.88
CA PRO A 20 -18.99 26.82 16.01
C PRO A 20 -18.64 26.13 14.68
N HIS A 21 -18.72 26.89 13.57
CA HIS A 21 -18.66 26.43 12.17
C HIS A 21 -17.40 25.63 11.71
N HIS A 22 -16.46 25.31 12.61
CA HIS A 22 -15.19 24.63 12.26
C HIS A 22 -15.10 23.17 12.74
N LEU A 23 -16.17 22.59 13.31
CA LEU A 23 -16.21 21.19 13.74
C LEU A 23 -17.05 20.35 12.78
N THR A 24 -16.50 19.24 12.30
CA THR A 24 -17.22 18.23 11.50
C THR A 24 -18.28 17.53 12.36
N LYS A 25 -19.41 17.13 11.74
CA LYS A 25 -20.60 16.52 12.40
C LYS A 25 -20.28 15.43 13.43
N VAL A 26 -19.18 14.69 13.24
CA VAL A 26 -18.73 13.59 14.11
C VAL A 26 -18.25 14.09 15.49
N HIS A 27 -17.61 15.26 15.55
CA HIS A 27 -17.14 15.83 16.83
C HIS A 27 -18.30 16.32 17.71
N THR A 28 -19.35 16.86 17.12
CA THR A 28 -20.54 17.33 17.85
C THR A 28 -21.34 16.16 18.45
N LEU A 29 -21.44 15.04 17.73
CA LEU A 29 -22.14 13.82 18.18
C LEU A 29 -21.45 13.11 19.36
N ALA A 30 -20.13 13.18 19.45
CA ALA A 30 -19.37 12.54 20.53
C ALA A 30 -19.60 13.20 21.90
N LEU A 31 -19.76 14.53 21.93
CA LEU A 31 -19.93 15.31 23.17
C LEU A 31 -21.29 15.10 23.87
N CYS A 32 -22.29 14.59 23.16
CA CYS A 32 -23.66 14.42 23.68
C CYS A 32 -24.03 12.97 24.04
N SER A 33 -23.11 12.01 23.96
CA SER A 33 -23.41 10.57 24.16
C SER A 33 -22.91 10.04 25.51
N SER A 34 -23.67 9.12 26.12
CA SER A 34 -23.29 8.44 27.38
C SER A 34 -22.02 7.59 27.21
N PRO A 35 -21.15 7.42 28.24
CA PRO A 35 -19.87 6.71 28.12
C PRO A 35 -19.94 5.29 27.55
N LYS A 36 -21.06 4.58 27.72
CA LYS A 36 -21.28 3.24 27.14
C LYS A 36 -21.62 3.27 25.66
N GLU A 37 -22.32 4.31 25.23
CA GLU A 37 -22.74 4.53 23.84
C GLU A 37 -21.58 5.08 23.01
N SER A 38 -20.78 5.98 23.60
CA SER A 38 -19.49 6.41 23.05
C SER A 38 -18.54 5.24 22.82
N LYS A 39 -18.41 4.30 23.78
CA LYS A 39 -17.59 3.08 23.55
C LYS A 39 -18.12 2.22 22.42
N ARG A 40 -19.44 2.02 22.31
CA ARG A 40 -20.05 1.21 21.25
C ARG A 40 -19.92 1.86 19.86
N LEU A 41 -20.09 3.18 19.80
CA LEU A 41 -19.87 3.98 18.60
C LEU A 41 -18.38 4.00 18.21
N LEU A 42 -17.46 4.06 19.17
CA LEU A 42 -16.02 3.93 18.92
C LEU A 42 -15.61 2.53 18.45
N THR A 43 -16.24 1.45 18.96
CA THR A 43 -15.97 0.08 18.49
C THR A 43 -16.60 -0.19 17.12
N SER A 44 -17.77 0.38 16.83
CA SER A 44 -18.41 0.32 15.51
C SER A 44 -17.65 1.17 14.49
N ALA A 45 -17.24 2.39 14.87
CA ALA A 45 -16.39 3.24 14.07
C ALA A 45 -15.02 2.59 13.86
N ALA A 46 -14.42 1.90 14.83
CA ALA A 46 -13.18 1.15 14.62
C ALA A 46 -13.32 -0.03 13.63
N HIS A 47 -14.54 -0.51 13.39
CA HIS A 47 -14.82 -1.48 12.32
C HIS A 47 -15.08 -0.80 10.96
N ASP A 48 -15.63 0.42 10.97
CA ASP A 48 -15.90 1.25 9.79
C ASP A 48 -14.79 2.26 9.43
N ILE A 49 -13.69 2.33 10.19
CA ILE A 49 -12.42 2.98 9.82
C ILE A 49 -11.67 2.00 8.89
N ARG A 50 -12.34 1.61 7.80
CA ARG A 50 -11.67 1.55 6.50
C ARG A 50 -11.60 2.99 6.05
N LEU A 51 -10.59 3.70 6.55
CA LEU A 51 -10.19 4.96 5.93
C LEU A 51 -9.92 4.63 4.47
N GLU A 52 -10.75 5.19 3.60
CA GLU A 52 -10.44 5.45 2.21
C GLU A 52 -9.10 6.19 2.21
N ASP A 53 -8.03 5.44 2.02
CA ASP A 53 -6.69 5.96 1.85
C ASP A 53 -6.45 6.03 0.33
N ASP A 54 -6.83 7.19 -0.17
CA ASP A 54 -6.73 7.71 -1.53
C ASP A 54 -5.35 7.41 -2.16
N SER A 55 -5.27 6.38 -3.01
CA SER A 55 -4.21 6.18 -4.02
C SER A 55 -4.52 4.93 -4.86
N LEU A 56 -5.17 5.13 -6.01
CA LEU A 56 -5.41 4.17 -7.09
C LEU A 56 -5.55 2.70 -6.64
N PRO A 57 -6.74 2.28 -6.15
CA PRO A 57 -6.96 0.89 -5.76
C PRO A 57 -6.86 -0.07 -6.96
N PHE A 58 -6.89 0.44 -8.18
CA PHE A 58 -6.96 -0.35 -9.41
C PHE A 58 -6.19 0.32 -10.55
N TYR A 59 -5.57 -0.49 -11.40
CA TYR A 59 -5.01 -0.06 -12.69
C TYR A 59 -5.99 -0.49 -13.80
N ASP A 60 -6.27 0.42 -14.72
CA ASP A 60 -7.23 0.23 -15.81
C ASP A 60 -6.68 -0.70 -16.90
N SER A 61 -5.36 -0.78 -17.06
CA SER A 61 -4.72 -1.68 -18.03
C SER A 61 -3.28 -2.07 -17.67
N THR A 62 -2.76 -3.11 -18.32
CA THR A 62 -1.36 -3.55 -18.20
C THR A 62 -0.39 -2.42 -18.56
N GLU A 63 -0.74 -1.58 -19.55
CA GLU A 63 0.06 -0.43 -19.99
C GLU A 63 0.18 0.63 -18.90
N GLN A 64 -0.91 0.96 -18.19
CA GLN A 64 -0.86 1.90 -17.08
C GLN A 64 0.05 1.37 -15.95
N LEU A 65 -0.07 0.09 -15.62
CA LEU A 65 0.79 -0.54 -14.61
C LEU A 65 2.26 -0.56 -15.06
N ARG A 66 2.52 -0.81 -16.34
CA ARG A 66 3.86 -0.74 -16.94
C ARG A 66 4.46 0.65 -16.77
N GLU A 67 3.71 1.69 -17.15
CA GLU A 67 4.16 3.09 -17.04
C GLU A 67 4.51 3.47 -15.59
N VAL A 68 3.70 3.05 -14.62
CA VAL A 68 3.98 3.27 -13.20
C VAL A 68 5.28 2.61 -12.77
N PHE A 69 5.55 1.37 -13.21
CA PHE A 69 6.81 0.70 -12.90
C PHE A 69 8.01 1.36 -13.59
N GLU A 70 7.86 1.82 -14.84
CA GLU A 70 8.90 2.54 -15.57
C GLU A 70 9.26 3.84 -14.86
N ASN A 71 8.26 4.63 -14.48
CA ASN A 71 8.43 5.86 -13.71
C ASN A 71 9.04 5.58 -12.33
N PHE A 72 8.57 4.54 -11.63
CA PHE A 72 9.14 4.10 -10.37
C PHE A 72 10.63 3.80 -10.50
N TRP A 73 11.03 3.06 -11.55
CA TRP A 73 12.41 2.67 -11.74
C TRP A 73 13.33 3.87 -12.00
N VAL A 74 12.86 4.85 -12.76
CA VAL A 74 13.58 6.12 -12.99
C VAL A 74 13.84 6.85 -11.67
N GLU A 75 12.83 6.98 -10.81
CA GLU A 75 12.99 7.63 -9.51
C GLU A 75 13.80 6.79 -8.52
N ALA A 76 13.60 5.47 -8.49
CA ALA A 76 14.33 4.56 -7.61
C ALA A 76 15.84 4.59 -7.87
N LYS A 77 16.26 4.69 -9.14
CA LYS A 77 17.68 4.83 -9.52
C LYS A 77 18.35 6.08 -8.95
N LYS A 78 17.59 7.12 -8.59
CA LYS A 78 18.13 8.34 -7.96
C LYS A 78 18.53 8.11 -6.49
N GLU A 79 17.99 7.08 -5.84
CA GLU A 79 18.36 6.69 -4.47
C GLU A 79 19.62 5.82 -4.50
N THR A 80 20.77 6.42 -4.84
CA THR A 80 22.05 5.72 -5.10
C THR A 80 22.49 4.80 -3.96
N GLU A 81 22.35 5.22 -2.70
CA GLU A 81 22.70 4.40 -1.54
C GLU A 81 21.86 3.11 -1.46
N VAL A 82 20.60 3.16 -1.90
CA VAL A 82 19.73 1.98 -1.98
C VAL A 82 20.20 1.06 -3.10
N MET A 83 20.48 1.62 -4.28
CA MET A 83 20.93 0.86 -5.43
C MET A 83 22.26 0.14 -5.15
N GLU A 84 23.23 0.79 -4.49
CA GLU A 84 24.48 0.16 -4.07
C GLU A 84 24.27 -1.01 -3.08
N LYS A 85 23.34 -0.86 -2.12
CA LYS A 85 22.99 -1.93 -1.17
C LYS A 85 22.33 -3.11 -1.87
N LEU A 86 21.50 -2.85 -2.87
CA LEU A 86 20.83 -3.87 -3.67
C LEU A 86 21.80 -4.56 -4.62
N GLU A 87 22.72 -3.84 -5.24
CA GLU A 87 23.76 -4.42 -6.09
C GLU A 87 24.60 -5.46 -5.36
N LYS A 88 25.00 -5.17 -4.11
CA LYS A 88 25.75 -6.11 -3.25
C LYS A 88 25.00 -7.40 -2.95
N SER A 89 23.67 -7.42 -3.13
CA SER A 89 22.87 -8.63 -2.92
C SER A 89 22.91 -9.60 -4.11
N LYS A 90 23.32 -9.12 -5.30
CA LYS A 90 23.44 -9.91 -6.54
C LYS A 90 22.24 -10.83 -6.78
N ILE A 91 21.03 -10.27 -6.67
CA ILE A 91 19.77 -11.01 -6.73
C ILE A 91 18.92 -10.57 -7.90
N VAL A 92 18.11 -11.51 -8.39
CA VAL A 92 17.07 -11.33 -9.38
C VAL A 92 15.73 -11.67 -8.73
N VAL A 93 14.80 -10.72 -8.80
CA VAL A 93 13.44 -10.88 -8.27
C VAL A 93 12.47 -10.68 -9.42
N ARG A 94 11.50 -11.59 -9.55
CA ARG A 94 10.39 -11.44 -10.48
C ARG A 94 9.08 -11.27 -9.73
N PHE A 95 8.31 -10.26 -10.13
CA PHE A 95 6.95 -10.02 -9.68
C PHE A 95 6.00 -10.42 -10.81
N ASP A 96 5.20 -11.45 -10.57
CA ASP A 96 4.12 -11.92 -11.43
C ASP A 96 2.83 -11.31 -10.88
N ILE A 97 2.40 -10.21 -11.48
CA ILE A 97 1.30 -9.38 -10.98
C ILE A 97 0.06 -9.66 -11.81
N GLU A 98 -1.09 -9.86 -11.15
CA GLU A 98 -2.37 -10.09 -11.80
C GLU A 98 -3.32 -8.90 -11.62
N GLN A 99 -4.29 -8.78 -12.54
CA GLN A 99 -5.38 -7.80 -12.52
C GLN A 99 -4.89 -6.34 -12.50
N PRO A 100 -4.24 -5.85 -13.57
CA PRO A 100 -3.97 -6.52 -14.85
C PRO A 100 -2.67 -7.35 -14.84
N GLU A 101 -2.52 -8.26 -15.80
CA GLU A 101 -1.36 -9.18 -15.86
C GLU A 101 -0.10 -8.46 -16.36
N ILE A 102 1.00 -8.58 -15.61
CA ILE A 102 2.34 -8.12 -15.99
C ILE A 102 3.43 -8.89 -15.24
N HIS A 103 4.54 -9.16 -15.91
CA HIS A 103 5.74 -9.76 -15.30
C HIS A 103 6.87 -8.76 -15.23
N VAL A 104 7.27 -8.36 -14.02
CA VAL A 104 8.34 -7.38 -13.80
C VAL A 104 9.55 -8.08 -13.18
N THR A 105 10.69 -8.02 -13.85
CA THR A 105 11.95 -8.60 -13.36
C THR A 105 12.94 -7.49 -13.00
N ILE A 106 13.40 -7.50 -11.76
CA ILE A 106 14.46 -6.60 -11.27
C ILE A 106 15.72 -7.44 -11.05
N ASN A 107 16.79 -7.13 -11.79
CA ASN A 107 18.04 -7.86 -11.80
C ASN A 107 19.19 -6.99 -11.28
N PHE A 108 19.70 -7.33 -10.09
CA PHE A 108 20.91 -6.75 -9.50
C PHE A 108 22.12 -7.70 -9.56
N ARG A 109 21.95 -8.91 -10.12
CA ARG A 109 22.99 -9.91 -10.27
C ARG A 109 23.89 -9.59 -11.46
N ASP A 110 23.26 -9.32 -12.60
CA ASP A 110 23.92 -9.09 -13.88
C ASP A 110 23.94 -7.58 -14.19
N PRO A 111 25.07 -7.02 -14.67
CA PRO A 111 25.14 -5.61 -15.04
C PRO A 111 24.25 -5.33 -16.26
N GLY A 112 23.70 -4.11 -16.32
CA GLY A 112 22.96 -3.65 -17.49
C GLY A 112 23.85 -3.48 -18.73
N PRO A 113 23.26 -3.25 -19.93
CA PRO A 113 24.01 -3.11 -21.19
C PRO A 113 25.13 -2.07 -21.14
N ASP A 114 24.91 -0.98 -20.42
CA ASP A 114 25.88 0.12 -20.26
C ASP A 114 26.67 0.04 -18.95
N GLY A 115 26.64 -1.12 -18.28
CA GLY A 115 27.23 -1.31 -16.94
C GLY A 115 26.37 -0.75 -15.80
N ASP A 116 25.10 -0.46 -16.07
CA ASP A 116 24.15 0.05 -15.07
C ASP A 116 24.01 -0.88 -13.86
N VAL A 117 23.94 -0.26 -12.69
CA VAL A 117 23.62 -0.92 -11.42
C VAL A 117 22.12 -1.22 -11.36
N GLY A 118 21.79 -2.49 -11.51
CA GLY A 118 20.41 -2.95 -11.51
C GLY A 118 19.71 -2.68 -12.83
N THR A 119 18.89 -3.62 -13.29
CA THR A 119 17.98 -3.43 -14.42
C THR A 119 16.56 -3.82 -14.04
N MET A 120 15.58 -3.17 -14.65
CA MET A 120 14.17 -3.59 -14.61
C MET A 120 13.73 -3.87 -16.03
N SER A 121 13.08 -5.00 -16.23
CA SER A 121 12.56 -5.43 -17.54
C SER A 121 11.22 -6.12 -17.36
N PHE A 122 10.43 -6.13 -18.44
CA PHE A 122 9.18 -6.86 -18.51
C PHE A 122 9.39 -8.16 -19.28
N ASP A 123 8.69 -9.23 -18.88
CA ASP A 123 8.67 -10.52 -19.58
C ASP A 123 10.07 -11.12 -19.82
N SER A 124 10.94 -10.98 -18.82
CA SER A 124 12.34 -11.43 -18.88
C SER A 124 12.48 -12.95 -18.78
N ASP A 125 13.39 -13.51 -19.59
CA ASP A 125 13.81 -14.93 -19.53
C ASP A 125 14.85 -15.22 -18.44
N VAL A 126 15.30 -14.20 -17.71
CA VAL A 126 16.30 -14.37 -16.65
C VAL A 126 15.70 -15.15 -15.48
N GLU A 127 16.31 -16.29 -15.11
CA GLU A 127 15.83 -17.08 -13.98
C GLU A 127 15.99 -16.28 -12.66
N PRO A 128 14.88 -16.02 -11.93
CA PRO A 128 14.92 -15.26 -10.69
C PRO A 128 15.19 -16.18 -9.48
N GLU A 129 15.91 -15.67 -8.48
CA GLU A 129 16.06 -16.38 -7.20
C GLU A 129 14.82 -16.25 -6.30
N ILE A 130 13.99 -15.25 -6.55
CA ILE A 130 12.73 -15.01 -5.83
C ILE A 130 11.64 -14.69 -6.85
N LYS A 131 10.54 -15.45 -6.83
CA LYS A 131 9.32 -15.18 -7.58
C LYS A 131 8.23 -14.77 -6.60
N VAL A 132 7.51 -13.69 -6.90
CA VAL A 132 6.43 -13.17 -6.08
C VAL A 132 5.18 -13.05 -6.93
N TRP A 133 4.09 -13.70 -6.52
CA TRP A 133 2.78 -13.56 -7.16
C TRP A 133 1.84 -12.76 -6.27
N SER A 134 1.14 -11.79 -6.85
CA SER A 134 0.16 -10.99 -6.13
C SER A 134 -0.77 -10.24 -7.08
N THR A 135 -1.85 -9.64 -6.57
CA THR A 135 -2.65 -8.69 -7.35
C THR A 135 -1.93 -7.35 -7.47
N SER A 136 -2.31 -6.56 -8.47
CA SER A 136 -1.82 -5.19 -8.65
C SER A 136 -2.11 -4.32 -7.42
N GLU A 137 -3.29 -4.44 -6.81
CA GLU A 137 -3.66 -3.77 -5.56
C GLU A 137 -2.71 -4.15 -4.41
N THR A 138 -2.37 -5.43 -4.28
CA THR A 138 -1.45 -5.92 -3.24
C THR A 138 -0.03 -5.40 -3.48
N THR A 139 0.42 -5.38 -4.75
CA THR A 139 1.71 -4.82 -5.15
C THR A 139 1.78 -3.32 -4.88
N ASN A 140 0.73 -2.58 -5.20
CA ASN A 140 0.62 -1.15 -4.92
C ASN A 140 0.74 -0.89 -3.41
N LYS A 141 -0.03 -1.60 -2.58
CA LYS A 141 0.09 -1.51 -1.11
C LYS A 141 1.49 -1.86 -0.60
N PHE A 142 2.14 -2.85 -1.22
CA PHE A 142 3.50 -3.23 -0.86
C PHE A 142 4.50 -2.08 -1.09
N TRP A 143 4.51 -1.52 -2.30
CA TRP A 143 5.46 -0.46 -2.65
C TRP A 143 5.17 0.88 -1.98
N GLN A 144 3.93 1.10 -1.52
CA GLN A 144 3.61 2.22 -0.64
C GLN A 144 3.97 1.98 0.84
N GLY A 145 4.47 0.78 1.19
CA GLY A 145 4.76 0.41 2.58
C GLY A 145 3.51 0.19 3.46
N LYS A 146 2.33 0.06 2.84
CA LYS A 146 1.03 -0.12 3.50
C LYS A 146 0.65 -1.61 3.68
N LEU A 147 1.42 -2.54 3.11
CA LEU A 147 1.20 -3.98 3.23
C LEU A 147 1.98 -4.59 4.40
N ASN A 148 1.29 -5.34 5.26
CA ASN A 148 1.93 -6.28 6.17
C ASN A 148 2.28 -7.57 5.41
N ALA A 149 3.47 -7.63 4.81
CA ALA A 149 3.89 -8.75 3.95
C ALA A 149 3.82 -10.14 4.63
N PRO A 150 4.29 -10.33 5.89
CA PRO A 150 4.11 -11.61 6.58
C PRO A 150 2.65 -12.06 6.67
N MET A 151 1.74 -11.13 7.00
CA MET A 151 0.32 -11.45 7.08
C MET A 151 -0.29 -11.72 5.70
N ALA A 152 0.11 -10.97 4.68
CA ALA A 152 -0.34 -11.17 3.30
C ALA A 152 0.08 -12.54 2.77
N MET A 153 1.30 -12.98 3.08
CA MET A 153 1.77 -14.33 2.77
C MET A 153 1.00 -15.41 3.53
N ALA A 154 0.80 -15.23 4.85
CA ALA A 154 0.03 -16.17 5.65
C ALA A 154 -1.42 -16.34 5.18
N ARG A 155 -2.01 -15.30 4.58
CA ARG A 155 -3.35 -15.30 3.99
C ARG A 155 -3.39 -15.73 2.53
N GLY A 156 -2.24 -16.01 1.90
CA GLY A 156 -2.17 -16.38 0.48
C GLY A 156 -2.43 -15.24 -0.50
N GLN A 157 -2.45 -13.98 -0.04
CA GLN A 157 -2.58 -12.80 -0.91
C GLN A 157 -1.29 -12.50 -1.68
N VAL A 158 -0.16 -12.91 -1.09
CA VAL A 158 1.15 -12.92 -1.73
C VAL A 158 1.64 -14.35 -1.68
N LYS A 159 1.93 -14.94 -2.84
CA LYS A 159 2.66 -16.20 -2.92
C LYS A 159 4.11 -15.87 -3.24
N MET A 160 5.03 -16.61 -2.66
CA MET A 160 6.46 -16.47 -2.93
C MET A 160 7.08 -17.84 -3.17
N ASP A 161 8.01 -17.89 -4.10
CA ASP A 161 8.91 -19.00 -4.33
C ASP A 161 10.35 -18.50 -4.25
N GLY A 162 11.25 -19.33 -3.74
CA GLY A 162 12.64 -18.97 -3.46
C GLY A 162 12.97 -18.76 -1.97
N SER A 163 14.11 -18.11 -1.71
CA SER A 163 14.71 -18.03 -0.37
C SER A 163 14.08 -16.96 0.51
N VAL A 164 13.28 -17.37 1.51
CA VAL A 164 12.67 -16.46 2.50
C VAL A 164 13.71 -15.57 3.20
N PRO A 165 14.88 -16.06 3.69
CA PRO A 165 15.88 -15.20 4.30
C PRO A 165 16.44 -14.13 3.35
N LYS A 166 16.64 -14.46 2.06
CA LYS A 166 17.06 -13.46 1.06
C LYS A 166 15.98 -12.41 0.87
N ALA A 167 14.71 -12.81 0.74
CA ALA A 167 13.58 -11.90 0.60
C ALA A 167 13.49 -10.93 1.79
N LEU A 168 13.53 -11.44 3.03
CA LEU A 168 13.52 -10.62 4.25
C LEU A 168 14.74 -9.67 4.30
N GLY A 169 15.90 -10.14 3.86
CA GLY A 169 17.11 -9.34 3.74
C GLY A 169 17.03 -8.24 2.68
N LEU A 170 16.18 -8.38 1.65
CA LEU A 170 15.89 -7.32 0.68
C LEU A 170 14.88 -6.32 1.21
N LEU A 171 13.83 -6.78 1.92
CA LEU A 171 12.80 -5.90 2.48
C LEU A 171 13.41 -4.76 3.31
N SER A 172 14.44 -5.04 4.11
CA SER A 172 15.11 -4.00 4.91
C SER A 172 15.87 -2.97 4.06
N LYS A 173 16.38 -3.38 2.88
CA LYS A 173 17.13 -2.50 1.95
C LYS A 173 16.21 -1.61 1.13
N ILE A 174 15.06 -2.11 0.71
CA ILE A 174 14.12 -1.38 -0.18
C ILE A 174 13.18 -0.43 0.57
N LYS A 175 13.12 -0.45 1.90
CA LYS A 175 12.27 0.46 2.70
C LYS A 175 12.35 1.94 2.28
N PRO A 176 13.53 2.51 1.96
CA PRO A 176 13.60 3.89 1.49
C PRO A 176 12.92 4.13 0.14
N LEU A 177 12.63 3.10 -0.67
CA LEU A 177 11.87 3.23 -1.91
C LEU A 177 10.36 3.39 -1.66
N TYR A 178 9.86 3.12 -0.44
CA TYR A 178 8.44 3.30 -0.13
C TYR A 178 7.97 4.76 -0.17
N LYS A 179 8.89 5.71 0.03
CA LYS A 179 8.64 7.16 -0.17
C LYS A 179 8.72 7.58 -1.65
N VAL A 180 9.23 6.72 -2.52
CA VAL A 180 9.40 7.00 -3.95
C VAL A 180 8.15 6.62 -4.72
N PHE A 181 7.62 5.42 -4.47
CA PHE A 181 6.50 4.87 -5.23
C PHE A 181 5.25 5.77 -5.27
N PRO A 182 4.81 6.43 -4.17
CA PRO A 182 3.64 7.32 -4.24
C PRO A 182 3.78 8.48 -5.23
N LYS A 183 5.01 8.92 -5.54
CA LYS A 183 5.28 10.05 -6.45
C LYS A 183 5.07 9.70 -7.92
N VAL A 184 4.95 8.41 -8.24
CA VAL A 184 4.80 7.92 -9.62
C VAL A 184 3.40 7.38 -9.89
N LEU A 185 2.48 7.57 -8.94
CA LEU A 185 1.07 7.24 -9.06
C LEU A 185 0.22 8.43 -9.54
N GLU A 186 0.84 9.59 -9.74
CA GLU A 186 0.19 10.84 -10.16
C GLU A 186 -0.06 10.91 -11.67
#